data_AF-A0A4Z0HD15-F1
#
_entry.id   AF-A0A4Z0HD15-F1
#
_cell.length_a   1.000
_cell.length_b   1.000
_cell.length_c   1.000
_cell.angle_alpha   90.00
_cell.angle_beta   90.00
_cell.angle_gamma   90.00
#
_symmetry.space_group_name_H-M   'P 1'
#
loop_
_entity.id
_entity.type
_entity.pdbx_description
1 polymer ?
#
loop_
_entity_poly.entity_id
_entity_poly.type
_entity_poly.pdbx_seq_one_letter_code
_entity_poly.pdbx_strand_id
1 'polypeptide(L)'
;MRAAFTEAGVTGWLHALDIGSGAQLDAGADQPVPTASVHELCLLVTLHQQAAEGRLDLGEQVECAPADRTWGPTGPAAMLDPVRMSLRDAAYLMTAVSDNAAADLLLRRVGLHTVNRTTRRLGLTPT
;
A
#
# COMPACT_ATOMS: atom_id res chain seq x y z
N MET A 1 17.88 -6.51 19.65
CA MET A 1 16.77 -6.86 18.74
C MET A 1 16.41 -8.35 18.77
N ARG A 2 17.32 -9.28 18.43
CA ARG A 2 17.01 -10.73 18.44
C ARG A 2 16.44 -11.24 19.77
N ALA A 3 16.99 -10.83 20.91
CA ALA A 3 16.47 -11.20 22.23
C ALA A 3 15.00 -10.76 22.43
N ALA A 4 14.61 -9.57 21.96
CA ALA A 4 13.24 -9.08 22.04
C ALA A 4 12.27 -9.91 21.17
N PHE A 5 12.70 -10.34 19.97
CA PHE A 5 11.90 -11.25 19.15
C PHE A 5 11.72 -12.62 19.82
N THR A 6 12.80 -13.17 20.39
CA THR A 6 12.73 -14.43 21.14
C THR A 6 11.81 -14.33 22.34
N GLU A 7 11.89 -13.25 23.11
CA GLU A 7 11.02 -12.98 24.25
C GLU A 7 9.54 -12.87 23.83
N ALA A 8 9.26 -12.24 22.70
CA ALA A 8 7.92 -12.15 22.12
C ALA A 8 7.44 -13.45 21.44
N GLY A 9 8.28 -14.49 21.35
CA GLY A 9 7.93 -15.76 20.69
C GLY A 9 7.77 -15.65 19.17
N VAL A 10 8.39 -14.66 18.53
CA VAL A 10 8.28 -14.40 17.09
C VAL A 10 9.62 -14.52 16.37
N THR A 11 9.57 -14.81 15.07
CA THR A 11 10.68 -14.53 14.16
C THR A 11 10.44 -13.15 13.55
N GLY A 12 11.41 -12.26 13.65
CA GLY A 12 11.27 -10.88 13.18
C GLY A 12 12.50 -10.37 12.44
N TRP A 13 12.25 -9.38 11.60
CA TRP A 13 13.24 -8.61 10.88
C TRP A 13 12.99 -7.13 11.12
N LEU A 14 14.05 -6.32 11.17
CA LEU A 14 13.92 -4.90 11.44
C LEU A 14 15.03 -4.12 10.76
N HIS A 15 14.64 -2.99 10.20
CA HIS A 15 15.51 -1.87 9.84
C HIS A 15 14.92 -0.61 10.48
N ALA A 16 15.74 0.19 11.14
CA ALA A 16 15.36 1.51 11.62
C ALA A 16 16.49 2.50 11.31
N LEU A 17 16.12 3.63 10.72
CA LEU A 17 17.03 4.71 10.35
C LEU A 17 16.54 6.00 11.01
N ASP A 18 17.41 6.64 11.77
CA ASP A 18 17.21 8.01 12.22
C ASP A 18 17.50 8.97 11.05
N ILE A 19 16.48 9.69 10.58
CA ILE A 19 16.56 10.53 9.39
C ILE A 19 17.46 11.76 9.62
N GLY A 20 17.59 12.24 10.86
CA GLY A 20 18.36 13.46 11.16
C GLY A 20 19.86 13.21 11.29
N SER A 21 20.24 12.12 11.94
CA SER A 21 21.62 11.75 12.23
C SER A 21 22.21 10.71 11.28
N GLY A 22 21.36 9.94 10.60
CA GLY A 22 21.77 8.79 9.78
C GLY A 22 22.16 7.55 10.58
N ALA A 23 21.97 7.55 11.92
CA ALA A 23 22.19 6.37 12.73
C ALA A 23 21.18 5.27 12.36
N GLN A 24 21.65 4.01 12.30
CA GLN A 24 20.82 2.88 11.87
C GLN A 24 20.93 1.67 12.81
N LEU A 25 19.86 0.87 12.81
CA LEU A 25 19.73 -0.39 13.54
C LEU A 25 19.18 -1.46 12.61
N ASP A 26 19.86 -2.61 12.57
CA ASP A 26 19.55 -3.71 11.66
C ASP A 26 19.41 -5.06 12.38
N ALA A 27 18.40 -5.81 11.97
CA ALA A 27 18.21 -7.21 12.33
C ALA A 27 17.68 -7.99 11.12
N GLY A 28 18.59 -8.37 10.21
CA GLY A 28 18.24 -9.09 8.98
C GLY A 28 17.36 -8.26 8.03
N ALA A 29 17.59 -6.95 7.99
CA ALA A 29 16.80 -5.96 7.25
C ALA A 29 16.59 -6.31 5.76
N ASP A 30 17.58 -6.94 5.13
CA ASP A 30 17.55 -7.26 3.70
C ASP A 30 16.79 -8.55 3.36
N GLN A 31 16.22 -9.24 4.36
CA GLN A 31 15.46 -10.46 4.11
C GLN A 31 14.09 -10.11 3.49
N PRO A 32 13.75 -10.67 2.31
CA PRO A 32 12.42 -10.50 1.74
C PRO A 32 11.35 -11.13 2.65
N VAL A 33 10.28 -10.38 2.91
CA VAL A 33 9.13 -10.81 3.72
C VAL A 33 7.82 -10.48 2.99
N PRO A 34 6.71 -11.20 3.28
CA PRO A 34 5.40 -10.79 2.78
C PRO A 34 5.08 -9.37 3.21
N THR A 35 4.78 -8.50 2.25
CA THR A 35 4.53 -7.07 2.51
C THR A 35 3.20 -6.82 3.20
N ALA A 36 2.23 -7.74 3.06
CA ALA A 36 0.83 -7.48 3.39
C ALA A 36 0.40 -6.11 2.83
N SER A 37 -0.38 -5.33 3.59
CA SER A 37 -0.87 -4.00 3.19
C SER A 37 0.24 -2.94 3.01
N VAL A 38 1.50 -3.20 3.37
CA VAL A 38 2.59 -2.21 3.17
C VAL A 38 2.81 -1.90 1.67
N HIS A 39 2.43 -2.81 0.77
CA HIS A 39 2.49 -2.56 -0.68
C HIS A 39 1.63 -1.37 -1.14
N GLU A 40 0.59 -1.02 -0.38
CA GLU A 40 -0.32 0.10 -0.67
C GLU A 40 0.40 1.44 -0.69
N LEU A 41 1.54 1.58 0.01
CA LEU A 41 2.39 2.77 -0.06
C LEU A 41 2.99 2.97 -1.47
N CYS A 42 3.43 1.88 -2.11
CA CYS A 42 3.93 1.94 -3.49
C CYS A 42 2.81 2.30 -4.47
N LEU A 43 1.61 1.75 -4.24
CA LEU A 43 0.41 2.06 -5.02
C LEU A 43 0.01 3.54 -4.85
N LEU A 44 -0.01 4.06 -3.62
CA LEU A 44 -0.34 5.45 -3.29
C LEU A 44 0.62 6.43 -3.99
N VAL A 45 1.93 6.19 -3.88
CA VAL A 45 2.96 7.01 -4.54
C VAL A 45 2.76 6.99 -6.06
N THR A 46 2.47 5.82 -6.63
CA THR A 46 2.25 5.68 -8.07
C THR A 46 1.00 6.42 -8.53
N LEU A 47 -0.11 6.32 -7.78
CA LEU A 47 -1.36 7.03 -8.05
C LEU A 47 -1.14 8.55 -8.08
N HIS A 48 -0.47 9.10 -7.06
CA HIS A 48 -0.20 10.53 -6.98
C HIS A 48 0.78 11.02 -8.05
N GLN A 49 1.77 10.22 -8.45
CA GLN A 49 2.65 10.56 -9.58
C GLN A 49 1.86 10.64 -10.89
N GLN A 50 1.04 9.64 -11.19
CA GLN A 50 0.18 9.66 -12.38
C GLN A 50 -0.75 10.89 -12.40
N ALA A 51 -1.28 11.28 -11.23
CA ALA A 51 -2.10 12.49 -11.10
C ALA A 51 -1.28 13.76 -11.37
N ALA A 52 -0.09 13.87 -10.77
CA ALA A 52 0.79 15.02 -10.96
C ALA A 52 1.26 15.17 -12.42
N GLU A 53 1.38 14.06 -13.14
CA GLU A 53 1.74 14.00 -14.56
C GLU A 53 0.52 14.16 -15.49
N GLY A 54 -0.67 14.44 -14.94
CA GLY A 54 -1.90 14.67 -15.70
C GLY A 54 -2.47 13.43 -16.38
N ARG A 55 -2.02 12.23 -16.01
CA ARG A 55 -2.45 10.95 -16.61
C ARG A 55 -3.70 10.36 -15.97
N LEU A 56 -4.08 10.84 -14.79
CA LEU A 56 -5.36 10.54 -14.15
C LEU A 56 -5.84 11.75 -13.35
N ASP A 57 -7.15 11.82 -13.11
CA ASP A 57 -7.76 12.78 -12.21
C ASP A 57 -8.14 12.07 -10.90
N LEU A 58 -7.64 12.55 -9.75
CA LEU A 58 -8.00 12.00 -8.45
C LEU A 58 -9.49 12.21 -8.11
N GLY A 59 -10.16 13.16 -8.76
CA GLY A 59 -11.60 13.38 -8.67
C GLY A 59 -12.45 12.40 -9.49
N GLU A 60 -11.82 11.59 -10.36
CA GLU A 60 -12.50 10.57 -11.17
C GLU A 60 -13.32 9.65 -10.27
N GLN A 61 -14.59 9.47 -10.62
CA GLN A 61 -15.53 8.63 -9.88
C GLN A 61 -15.44 7.18 -10.36
N VAL A 62 -15.25 6.26 -9.42
CA VAL A 62 -15.24 4.83 -9.67
C VAL A 62 -16.34 4.13 -8.88
N GLU A 63 -16.87 3.06 -9.46
CA GLU A 63 -17.84 2.19 -8.80
C GLU A 63 -17.14 0.95 -8.25
N CYS A 64 -17.43 0.64 -6.98
CA CYS A 64 -17.05 -0.57 -6.28
C CYS A 64 -18.27 -1.48 -6.21
N ALA A 65 -18.42 -2.41 -7.14
CA ALA A 65 -19.50 -3.38 -7.10
C ALA A 65 -19.20 -4.49 -6.06
N PRO A 66 -20.20 -4.99 -5.29
CA PRO A 66 -19.97 -6.03 -4.30
C PRO A 66 -19.30 -7.30 -4.83
N ALA A 67 -19.56 -7.65 -6.10
CA ALA A 67 -19.00 -8.84 -6.74
C ALA A 67 -17.48 -8.76 -7.00
N ASP A 68 -16.90 -7.56 -7.02
CA ASP A 68 -15.50 -7.32 -7.39
C ASP A 68 -14.58 -7.04 -6.18
N ARG A 69 -15.09 -7.28 -4.97
CA ARG A 69 -14.43 -6.91 -3.70
C ARG A 69 -13.62 -8.07 -3.14
N THR A 70 -12.34 -7.82 -2.86
CA THR A 70 -11.63 -8.62 -1.88
C THR A 70 -12.21 -8.32 -0.50
N TRP A 71 -12.55 -9.38 0.23
CA TRP A 71 -13.13 -9.27 1.56
C TRP A 71 -12.17 -8.57 2.54
N GLY A 72 -12.74 -7.80 3.46
CA GLY A 72 -12.02 -7.12 4.52
C GLY A 72 -12.98 -6.56 5.57
N PRO A 73 -12.49 -6.25 6.78
CA PRO A 73 -13.34 -5.78 7.88
C PRO A 73 -13.65 -4.28 7.84
N THR A 74 -13.06 -3.55 6.89
CA THR A 74 -13.14 -2.08 6.80
C THR A 74 -13.75 -1.65 5.48
N GLY A 75 -14.12 -0.36 5.40
CA GLY A 75 -14.52 0.34 4.18
C GLY A 75 -15.50 -0.39 3.26
N PRO A 76 -15.44 -0.15 1.93
CA PRO A 76 -16.24 -0.84 0.93
C PRO A 76 -16.15 -2.35 1.00
N ALA A 77 -15.02 -2.91 1.46
CA ALA A 77 -14.85 -4.36 1.60
C ALA A 77 -15.84 -4.98 2.60
N ALA A 78 -16.29 -4.21 3.61
CA ALA A 78 -17.28 -4.62 4.61
C ALA A 78 -18.72 -4.15 4.29
N MET A 79 -18.92 -3.32 3.27
CA MET A 79 -20.24 -2.80 2.90
C MET A 79 -21.04 -3.81 2.08
N LEU A 80 -22.37 -3.71 2.15
CA LEU A 80 -23.29 -4.63 1.46
C LEU A 80 -23.66 -4.17 0.05
N ASP A 81 -23.86 -2.86 -0.14
CA ASP A 81 -24.34 -2.28 -1.39
C ASP A 81 -23.21 -1.72 -2.25
N PRO A 82 -23.43 -1.48 -3.56
CA PRO A 82 -22.48 -0.77 -4.41
C PRO A 82 -22.10 0.60 -3.85
N VAL A 83 -20.82 0.97 -3.99
CA VAL A 83 -20.30 2.26 -3.53
C VAL A 83 -19.69 2.99 -4.70
N ARG A 84 -20.01 4.27 -4.86
CA ARG A 84 -19.37 5.16 -5.82
C ARG A 84 -18.58 6.23 -5.08
N MET A 85 -17.30 6.37 -5.41
CA MET A 85 -16.40 7.32 -4.74
C MET A 85 -15.31 7.82 -5.68
N SER A 86 -14.62 8.89 -5.28
CA SER A 86 -13.46 9.37 -6.06
C SER A 86 -12.24 8.45 -5.88
N LEU A 87 -11.31 8.47 -6.84
CA LEU A 87 -10.00 7.82 -6.66
C LEU A 87 -9.27 8.34 -5.41
N ARG A 88 -9.46 9.63 -5.07
CA ARG A 88 -8.92 10.25 -3.85
C ARG A 88 -9.49 9.61 -2.58
N ASP A 89 -10.79 9.36 -2.52
CA ASP A 89 -11.44 8.75 -1.36
C ASP A 89 -11.08 7.28 -1.24
N ALA A 90 -10.98 6.56 -2.36
CA ALA A 90 -10.45 5.20 -2.38
C ALA A 90 -9.01 5.16 -1.83
N ALA A 91 -8.15 6.12 -2.22
CA ALA A 91 -6.77 6.20 -1.72
C ALA A 91 -6.72 6.49 -0.22
N TYR A 92 -7.63 7.34 0.27
CA TYR A 92 -7.78 7.58 1.70
C TYR A 92 -8.19 6.31 2.44
N LEU A 93 -9.19 5.55 1.97
CA LEU A 93 -9.66 4.34 2.64
C LEU A 93 -8.62 3.22 2.63
N MET A 94 -7.93 3.02 1.50
CA MET A 94 -6.78 2.14 1.41
C MET A 94 -5.76 2.52 2.49
N THR A 95 -5.32 3.79 2.55
CA THR A 95 -4.23 4.17 3.46
C THR A 95 -4.64 4.24 4.93
N ALA A 96 -5.84 4.75 5.23
CA ALA A 96 -6.28 5.05 6.59
C ALA A 96 -6.79 3.81 7.34
N VAL A 97 -7.42 2.87 6.62
CA VAL A 97 -8.06 1.69 7.22
C VAL A 97 -7.69 0.38 6.51
N SER A 98 -6.68 0.40 5.64
CA SER A 98 -6.22 -0.76 4.87
C SER A 98 -7.37 -1.48 4.16
N ASP A 99 -8.27 -0.71 3.53
CA ASP A 99 -9.41 -1.31 2.84
C ASP A 99 -8.96 -2.05 1.57
N ASN A 100 -9.13 -3.38 1.58
CA ASN A 100 -8.72 -4.25 0.48
C ASN A 100 -9.44 -3.94 -0.84
N ALA A 101 -10.74 -3.62 -0.79
CA ALA A 101 -11.51 -3.35 -2.00
C ALA A 101 -11.09 -2.04 -2.69
N ALA A 102 -10.74 -1.02 -1.91
CA ALA A 102 -10.17 0.23 -2.39
C ALA A 102 -8.77 0.03 -2.95
N ALA A 103 -7.92 -0.76 -2.28
CA ALA A 103 -6.60 -1.13 -2.80
C ALA A 103 -6.71 -1.79 -4.18
N ASP A 104 -7.61 -2.77 -4.33
CA ASP A 104 -7.84 -3.47 -5.59
C ASP A 104 -8.36 -2.55 -6.70
N LEU A 105 -9.30 -1.65 -6.38
CA LEU A 105 -9.80 -0.67 -7.35
C LEU A 105 -8.69 0.22 -7.88
N LEU A 106 -7.85 0.74 -6.99
CA LEU A 106 -6.73 1.59 -7.35
C LEU A 106 -5.67 0.81 -8.13
N LEU A 107 -5.39 -0.43 -7.73
CA LEU A 107 -4.44 -1.29 -8.43
C LEU A 107 -4.91 -1.62 -9.84
N ARG A 108 -6.21 -1.91 -10.03
CA ARG A 108 -6.81 -2.08 -11.37
C ARG A 108 -6.72 -0.80 -12.19
N ARG A 109 -6.96 0.36 -11.58
CA ARG A 109 -6.92 1.66 -12.27
C ARG A 109 -5.52 2.08 -12.70
N VAL A 110 -4.50 1.80 -11.88
CA VAL A 110 -3.11 2.22 -12.10
C VAL A 110 -2.29 1.14 -12.84
N GLY A 111 -2.57 -0.13 -12.55
CA GLY A 111 -1.88 -1.30 -13.08
C GLY A 111 -0.61 -1.68 -12.30
N LEU A 112 -0.49 -2.97 -11.95
CA LEU A 112 0.65 -3.52 -11.20
C LEU A 112 2.00 -3.24 -11.88
N HIS A 113 2.08 -3.35 -13.21
CA HIS A 113 3.31 -3.04 -13.94
C HIS A 113 3.75 -1.58 -13.74
N THR A 114 2.79 -0.65 -13.72
CA THR A 114 3.07 0.77 -13.48
C THR A 114 3.58 1.00 -12.06
N VAL A 115 2.96 0.35 -11.06
CA VAL A 115 3.42 0.39 -9.67
C VAL A 115 4.85 -0.11 -9.56
N ASN A 116 5.14 -1.31 -10.06
CA ASN A 116 6.48 -1.91 -10.00
C ASN A 116 7.53 -1.07 -10.74
N ARG A 117 7.16 -0.43 -11.85
CA ARG A 117 8.06 0.50 -12.57
C ARG A 117 8.36 1.74 -11.74
N THR A 118 7.36 2.32 -11.08
CA THR A 118 7.54 3.47 -10.19
C THR A 118 8.42 3.09 -8.99
N THR A 119 8.14 1.98 -8.33
CA THR A 119 8.91 1.45 -7.20
C THR A 119 10.40 1.30 -7.56
N ARG A 120 10.71 0.64 -8.69
CA ARG A 120 12.09 0.54 -9.18
C ARG A 120 12.74 1.88 -9.49
N ARG A 121 12.00 2.83 -10.10
CA ARG A 121 12.51 4.17 -10.41
C ARG A 121 12.89 4.96 -9.16
N LEU A 122 12.23 4.68 -8.03
CA LEU A 122 12.53 5.28 -6.72
C LEU A 122 13.70 4.59 -5.99
N GLY A 123 14.35 3.60 -6.61
CA GLY A 123 15.46 2.85 -6.01
C GLY A 123 15.04 1.68 -5.11
N LEU A 124 13.72 1.44 -4.98
CA LEU A 124 13.15 0.33 -4.19
C LEU A 124 13.21 -0.96 -5.02
N THR A 125 14.42 -1.47 -5.23
CA THR A 125 14.69 -2.62 -6.11
C THR A 125 14.44 -4.01 -5.50
N PRO A 126 14.50 -4.24 -4.17
CA PRO A 126 14.11 -5.50 -3.56
C PRO A 126 12.63 -5.52 -3.11
N THR A 127 11.79 -4.63 -3.68
CA THR A 127 10.38 -4.39 -3.30
C THR A 127 9.41 -4.83 -4.39
#